data_AF-A0A0D2P541-F1
#
_entry.id   AF-A0A0D2P541-F1
#
_cell.length_a   1.000
_cell.length_b   1.000
_cell.length_c   1.000
_cell.angle_alpha   90.00
_cell.angle_beta   90.00
_cell.angle_gamma   90.00
#
_symmetry.space_group_name_H-M   'P 1'
#
loop_
_entity.id
_entity.type
_entity.pdbx_description
1 polymer ?
#
loop_
_entity_poly.entity_id
_entity_poly.type
_entity_poly.pdbx_seq_one_letter_code
_entity_poly.pdbx_strand_id
1 'polypeptide(L)'
;TTTSNSFGMYRQYPNNPTHNPDDTIGLQDLADGTAPKAINETQSSSISRLSVIPDDQTSNAQSYFPFQNSTIFGLMNWMWTGSAMKSICEMKNLINFLKSDKFKKEDLDNF
;
A
#
# COMPACT_ATOMS: atom_id res chain seq x y z
N THR A 1 4.88 15.19 -32.38
CA THR A 1 5.41 14.56 -31.17
C THR A 1 6.35 15.52 -30.50
N THR A 2 6.23 15.75 -29.19
CA THR A 2 7.07 16.68 -28.43
C THR A 2 8.44 16.08 -28.11
N THR A 3 9.40 16.90 -27.69
CA THR A 3 10.64 16.42 -27.05
C THR A 3 10.33 15.66 -25.76
N SER A 4 11.23 14.78 -25.36
CA SER A 4 11.13 14.05 -24.10
C SER A 4 11.18 15.00 -22.91
N ASN A 5 10.34 14.76 -21.89
CA ASN A 5 10.54 15.40 -20.58
C ASN A 5 11.67 14.72 -19.79
N SER A 6 11.93 15.21 -18.57
CA SER A 6 12.93 14.67 -17.63
C SER A 6 12.73 13.20 -17.24
N PHE A 7 11.55 12.64 -17.52
CA PHE A 7 11.18 11.25 -17.24
C PHE A 7 11.21 10.34 -18.48
N GLY A 8 11.71 10.83 -19.62
CA GLY A 8 11.76 10.02 -20.84
C GLY A 8 10.44 9.97 -21.64
N MET A 9 9.42 10.76 -21.25
CA MET A 9 8.08 10.67 -21.82
C MET A 9 7.88 11.65 -22.97
N TYR A 10 7.31 11.15 -24.07
CA TYR A 10 6.95 11.92 -25.27
C TYR A 10 5.44 12.05 -25.37
N ARG A 11 4.95 13.17 -25.91
CA ARG A 11 3.52 13.40 -26.11
C ARG A 11 3.22 13.64 -27.58
N GLN A 12 2.12 13.07 -28.07
CA GLN A 12 1.64 13.28 -29.44
C GLN A 12 0.31 14.03 -29.37
N TYR A 13 0.29 15.24 -29.93
CA TYR A 13 -0.89 16.08 -30.02
C TYR A 13 -1.35 16.18 -31.48
N PRO A 14 -2.66 16.37 -31.73
CA PRO A 14 -3.21 16.55 -33.08
C PRO A 14 -2.66 17.79 -33.80
N ASN A 15 -2.34 18.85 -33.04
CA ASN A 15 -1.74 20.10 -33.53
C ASN A 15 -0.49 20.41 -32.72
N ASN A 16 0.44 21.20 -33.27
CA ASN A 16 1.66 21.59 -32.55
C ASN A 16 1.30 22.53 -31.38
N PRO A 17 1.46 22.10 -30.11
CA PRO A 17 1.10 22.93 -28.98
C PRO A 17 2.11 24.08 -28.83
N THR A 18 1.63 25.29 -28.55
CA THR A 18 2.46 26.46 -28.21
C THR A 18 2.88 26.48 -26.75
N HIS A 19 2.23 25.68 -25.91
CA HIS A 19 2.48 25.61 -24.48
C HIS A 19 2.22 24.20 -23.95
N ASN A 20 2.97 23.78 -22.93
CA ASN A 20 2.78 22.50 -22.28
C ASN A 20 1.83 22.68 -21.08
N PRO A 21 0.67 22.00 -21.04
CA PRO A 21 -0.31 22.16 -19.95
C PRO A 21 0.25 21.77 -18.58
N ASP A 22 1.28 20.93 -18.52
CA ASP A 22 1.95 20.56 -17.27
C ASP A 22 2.78 21.72 -16.70
N ASP A 23 3.21 22.70 -17.52
CA ASP A 23 3.99 23.85 -17.05
C ASP A 23 3.13 24.82 -16.23
N THR A 24 1.82 24.80 -16.46
CA THR A 24 0.84 25.63 -15.74
C THR A 24 0.22 24.98 -14.51
N ILE A 25 0.41 23.67 -14.33
CA ILE A 25 -0.25 22.90 -13.26
C ILE A 25 0.79 22.57 -12.19
N GLY A 26 0.71 23.25 -11.06
CA GLY A 26 1.51 22.91 -9.89
C GLY A 26 0.96 21.69 -9.16
N LEU A 27 1.78 21.03 -8.34
CA LEU A 27 1.34 19.93 -7.47
C LEU A 27 0.18 20.33 -6.54
N GLN A 28 0.14 21.60 -6.17
CA GLN A 28 -0.92 22.23 -5.37
C GLN A 28 -2.27 22.31 -6.10
N ASP A 29 -2.27 22.38 -7.43
CA ASP A 29 -3.49 22.45 -8.24
C ASP A 29 -4.06 21.05 -8.53
N LEU A 30 -3.27 20.00 -8.27
CA LEU A 30 -3.68 18.60 -8.45
C LEU A 30 -4.44 18.02 -7.24
N ALA A 31 -4.40 18.69 -6.10
CA ALA A 31 -4.99 18.20 -4.86
C ALA A 31 -5.94 19.22 -4.25
N ASP A 32 -7.23 18.89 -4.16
CA ASP A 32 -8.24 19.70 -3.45
C ASP A 32 -8.05 19.71 -1.92
N GLY A 33 -7.01 19.02 -1.40
CA GLY A 33 -6.77 18.78 0.01
C GLY A 33 -5.50 19.46 0.53
N THR A 34 -5.53 19.84 1.81
CA THR A 34 -4.31 20.28 2.52
C THR A 34 -3.27 19.16 2.49
N ALA A 35 -2.07 19.45 2.00
CA ALA A 35 -0.97 18.50 2.02
C ALA A 35 -0.75 17.95 3.45
N PRO A 36 -0.66 16.62 3.64
CA PRO A 36 -0.36 16.07 4.94
C PRO A 36 0.97 16.65 5.42
N LYS A 37 1.03 17.11 6.69
CA LYS A 37 2.25 17.65 7.29
C LYS A 37 3.39 16.66 7.04
N ALA A 38 4.45 17.14 6.39
CA ALA A 38 5.67 16.38 6.22
C ALA A 38 6.17 15.97 7.61
N ILE A 39 5.98 14.70 7.96
CA ILE A 39 6.71 14.08 9.05
C ILE A 39 8.18 14.12 8.64
N ASN A 40 8.97 14.90 9.37
CA ASN A 40 10.41 15.04 9.13
C ASN A 40 11.02 13.67 8.85
N GLU A 41 11.63 13.53 7.67
CA GLU A 41 12.29 12.33 7.21
C GLU A 41 13.50 12.02 8.10
N THR A 42 13.29 11.30 9.20
CA THR A 42 14.41 10.72 9.96
C THR A 42 14.13 9.32 10.50
N GLN A 43 13.03 8.70 10.08
CA GLN A 43 12.92 7.25 10.21
C GLN A 43 12.56 6.68 8.85
N SER A 44 13.58 6.14 8.18
CA SER A 44 13.43 5.09 7.20
C SER A 44 12.74 3.91 7.88
N SER A 45 11.44 4.02 8.13
CA SER A 45 10.62 2.88 8.47
C SER A 45 10.48 2.11 7.17
N SER A 46 11.29 1.06 6.99
CA SER A 46 11.13 0.01 5.97
C SER A 46 9.80 -0.76 6.12
N ILE A 47 8.90 -0.22 6.94
CA ILE A 47 7.57 -0.68 7.31
C ILE A 47 6.66 0.12 6.38
N SER A 48 6.04 -0.60 5.44
CA SER A 48 5.02 -0.04 4.55
C SER A 48 4.01 0.75 5.39
N ARG A 49 3.47 1.87 4.89
CA ARG A 49 2.43 2.64 5.62
C ARG A 49 1.17 1.81 5.92
N LEU A 50 1.09 0.62 5.32
CA LEU A 50 0.03 -0.38 5.51
C LEU A 50 0.34 -1.39 6.62
N SER A 51 1.59 -1.50 7.09
CA SER A 51 1.98 -2.41 8.15
C SER A 51 1.95 -1.75 9.52
N VAL A 52 0.74 -1.47 9.96
CA VAL A 52 0.45 -1.28 11.39
C VAL A 52 0.06 -2.66 11.92
N ILE A 53 0.82 -3.21 12.85
CA ILE A 53 0.34 -4.31 13.68
C ILE A 53 -0.39 -3.62 14.84
N PRO A 54 -1.74 -3.66 14.91
CA PRO A 54 -2.43 -3.03 16.00
C PRO A 54 -2.13 -3.79 17.28
N ASP A 55 -1.58 -3.07 18.24
CA ASP A 55 -1.43 -3.51 19.63
C ASP A 55 -2.82 -3.52 20.27
N ASP A 56 -3.22 -4.69 20.78
CA ASP A 56 -4.57 -4.96 21.31
C ASP A 56 -4.87 -4.19 22.61
N GLN A 57 -3.88 -3.47 23.15
CA GLN A 57 -4.01 -2.77 24.44
C GLN A 57 -4.30 -1.27 24.34
N THR A 58 -4.25 -0.64 23.16
CA THR A 58 -4.30 0.84 23.10
C THR A 58 -5.23 1.49 22.08
N SER A 59 -6.02 0.78 21.27
CA SER A 59 -6.86 1.45 20.25
C SER A 59 -8.32 0.98 20.21
N ASN A 60 -9.16 1.74 20.89
CA ASN A 60 -10.61 1.54 21.04
C ASN A 60 -11.44 1.96 19.81
N ALA A 61 -10.92 1.85 18.58
CA ALA A 61 -11.71 2.17 17.38
C ALA A 61 -11.12 1.53 16.11
N GLN A 62 -11.80 0.49 15.61
CA GLN A 62 -11.81 0.08 14.19
C GLN A 62 -10.44 0.03 13.46
N SER A 63 -9.37 -0.46 14.10
CA SER A 63 -8.02 -0.44 13.52
C SER A 63 -7.80 -1.37 12.30
N TYR A 64 -8.86 -2.07 11.84
CA TYR A 64 -8.82 -3.01 10.74
C TYR A 64 -9.68 -2.58 9.53
N PHE A 65 -10.30 -1.40 9.56
CA PHE A 65 -11.06 -0.92 8.40
C PHE A 65 -10.13 -0.71 7.19
N PRO A 66 -10.49 -1.11 5.96
CA PRO A 66 -11.81 -1.55 5.47
C PRO A 66 -12.08 -3.07 5.57
N PHE A 67 -11.25 -3.84 6.28
CA PHE A 67 -11.41 -5.28 6.39
C PHE A 67 -12.50 -5.66 7.41
N GLN A 68 -13.18 -6.78 7.15
CA GLN A 68 -14.29 -7.23 8.00
C GLN A 68 -13.86 -7.75 9.37
N ASN A 69 -12.62 -8.21 9.52
CA ASN A 69 -12.09 -8.71 10.78
C ASN A 69 -10.55 -8.54 10.85
N SER A 70 -10.02 -8.70 12.05
CA SER A 70 -8.59 -8.57 12.34
C SER A 70 -7.73 -9.62 11.63
N THR A 71 -8.26 -10.84 11.46
CA THR A 71 -7.56 -11.96 10.79
C THR A 71 -7.30 -11.65 9.31
N ILE A 72 -8.30 -11.15 8.59
CA ILE A 72 -8.18 -10.76 7.18
C ILE A 72 -7.17 -9.62 7.05
N PHE A 73 -7.24 -8.61 7.93
CA PHE A 73 -6.26 -7.54 7.94
C PHE A 73 -4.84 -8.07 8.18
N GLY A 74 -4.64 -8.91 9.18
CA GLY A 74 -3.32 -9.48 9.49
C GLY A 74 -2.74 -10.29 8.32
N LEU A 75 -3.56 -11.12 7.67
CA LEU A 75 -3.16 -11.90 6.50
C LEU A 75 -2.80 -11.01 5.31
N MET A 76 -3.62 -10.00 5.01
CA MET A 76 -3.35 -9.06 3.92
C MET A 76 -2.13 -8.20 4.20
N ASN A 77 -1.97 -7.75 5.45
CA ASN A 77 -0.78 -7.03 5.88
C ASN A 77 0.48 -7.89 5.72
N TRP A 78 0.45 -9.17 6.12
CA TRP A 78 1.56 -10.09 5.87
C TRP A 78 1.81 -10.35 4.37
N MET A 79 0.76 -10.37 3.55
CA MET A 79 0.88 -10.50 2.08
C MET A 79 1.66 -9.35 1.46
N TRP A 80 1.39 -8.13 1.91
CA TRP A 80 1.90 -6.91 1.27
C TRP A 80 3.17 -6.38 1.93
N THR A 81 3.62 -7.00 3.02
CA THR A 81 4.81 -6.57 3.77
C THR A 81 5.96 -7.58 3.65
N GLY A 82 7.19 -7.07 3.63
CA GLY A 82 8.42 -7.86 3.79
C GLY A 82 9.06 -8.42 2.50
N SER A 83 8.32 -8.65 1.42
CA SER A 83 8.90 -8.97 0.09
C SER A 83 7.83 -9.03 -1.01
N ALA A 84 8.14 -8.54 -2.21
CA ALA A 84 7.28 -8.64 -3.39
C ALA A 84 7.18 -10.07 -3.98
N MET A 85 7.92 -11.05 -3.43
CA MET A 85 7.94 -12.43 -3.93
C MET A 85 6.78 -13.30 -3.43
N LYS A 86 5.86 -12.76 -2.63
CA LYS A 86 4.71 -13.52 -2.12
C LYS A 86 3.68 -13.69 -3.25
N SER A 87 3.42 -14.94 -3.65
CA SER A 87 2.41 -15.25 -4.67
C SER A 87 1.01 -15.25 -4.08
N ILE A 88 0.05 -14.67 -4.82
CA ILE A 88 -1.38 -14.72 -4.49
C ILE A 88 -1.89 -16.17 -4.45
N CYS A 89 -1.34 -17.05 -5.30
CA CYS A 89 -1.69 -18.47 -5.30
C CYS A 89 -1.32 -19.14 -3.97
N GLU A 90 -0.11 -18.87 -3.50
CA GLU A 90 0.39 -19.42 -2.24
C GLU A 90 -0.38 -18.88 -1.03
N MET A 91 -0.82 -17.61 -1.06
CA MET A 91 -1.73 -17.10 -0.04
C MET A 91 -3.04 -17.88 0.00
N LYS A 92 -3.65 -18.19 -1.16
CA LYS A 92 -4.89 -18.96 -1.20
C LYS A 92 -4.68 -20.37 -0.63
N ASN A 93 -3.54 -20.99 -0.92
CA ASN A 93 -3.18 -22.30 -0.35
C ASN A 93 -3.05 -22.22 1.18
N LEU A 94 -2.41 -21.18 1.71
CA LEU A 94 -2.35 -20.94 3.15
C LEU A 94 -3.74 -20.77 3.78
N ILE A 95 -4.61 -19.97 3.16
CA ILE A 95 -5.99 -19.78 3.65
C ILE A 95 -6.75 -21.11 3.67
N ASN A 96 -6.58 -21.94 2.64
CA ASN A 96 -7.20 -23.26 2.58
C ASN A 96 -6.67 -24.19 3.67
N PHE A 97 -5.37 -24.12 3.98
CA PHE A 97 -4.78 -24.86 5.10
C PHE A 97 -5.33 -24.40 6.45
N LEU A 98 -5.43 -23.08 6.68
CA LEU A 98 -6.00 -22.51 7.91
C LEU A 98 -7.49 -22.88 8.11
N LYS A 99 -8.22 -23.17 7.03
CA LYS A 99 -9.61 -23.66 7.08
C LYS A 99 -9.72 -25.16 7.30
N SER A 100 -8.63 -25.90 7.20
CA SER A 100 -8.61 -27.36 7.34
C SER A 100 -8.75 -27.76 8.81
N ASP A 101 -9.46 -28.85 9.10
CA ASP A 101 -9.54 -29.44 10.45
C ASP A 101 -8.19 -29.91 11.00
N LYS A 102 -7.17 -29.97 10.13
CA LYS A 102 -5.80 -30.32 10.50
C LYS A 102 -5.04 -29.14 11.09
N PHE A 103 -5.51 -27.92 10.87
CA PHE A 103 -4.91 -26.74 11.46
C PHE A 103 -5.35 -26.61 12.93
N LYS A 104 -4.37 -26.68 13.83
CA LYS A 104 -4.56 -26.48 15.26
C LYS A 104 -3.79 -25.25 15.67
N LYS A 105 -4.49 -24.29 16.27
CA LYS A 105 -3.85 -23.04 16.70
C LYS A 105 -2.83 -23.30 17.80
N GLU A 106 -3.08 -24.31 18.63
CA GLU A 106 -2.23 -24.70 19.76
C GLU A 106 -0.83 -25.15 19.32
N ASP A 107 -0.72 -25.70 18.10
CA ASP A 107 0.56 -26.12 17.54
C ASP A 107 1.49 -24.92 17.24
N LEU A 108 0.95 -23.69 17.20
CA LEU A 108 1.71 -22.46 16.96
C LEU A 108 2.25 -21.81 18.24
N ASP A 109 1.80 -22.23 19.42
CA ASP A 109 2.18 -21.58 20.69
C ASP A 109 3.67 -21.76 21.04
N ASN A 110 4.38 -22.68 20.37
CA ASN A 110 5.81 -22.95 20.56
C ASN A 110 6.62 -22.97 19.25
N PHE A 111 6.09 -22.38 18.17
CA PHE A 111 6.75 -22.33 16.87
C PHE A 111 7.67 -21.12 16.75
#